data_AF-A0A3B0YFK4-F1
#
_entry.id   AF-A0A3B0YFK4-F1
#
_cell.length_a   1.000
_cell.length_b   1.000
_cell.length_c   1.000
_cell.angle_alpha   90.00
_cell.angle_beta   90.00
_cell.angle_gamma   90.00
#
_symmetry.space_group_name_H-M   'P 1'
#
loop_
_entity.id
_entity.type
_entity.pdbx_description
1 polymer ?
#
loop_
_entity_poly.entity_id
_entity_poly.type
_entity_poly.pdbx_seq_one_letter_code
_entity_poly.pdbx_strand_id
1 'polypeptide(L)'
;MLTLVANQLHELGYRGMTARSLKPKHVDALVKHWFAQEVSIGTIKNRMAVIRWWAHKVDKQNVVARSNEHYGIPDRHFITNESKVKVVTQSQLDKVRDEHVRMSLELQQAFGLRREEAMKIPPGFADRGDQLVLKASWTKGGKERVIPIRTEI
;
A
#
# COMPACT_ATOMS: atom_id res chain seq x y z
N MET A 1 9.78 6.45 2.99
CA MET A 1 9.72 7.05 1.63
C MET A 1 10.63 8.26 1.48
N LEU A 2 10.61 9.26 2.36
CA LEU A 2 11.51 10.43 2.27
C LEU A 2 12.99 10.03 2.36
N THR A 3 13.34 9.08 3.22
CA THR A 3 14.71 8.51 3.29
C THR A 3 15.17 7.91 1.97
N LEU A 4 14.29 7.18 1.28
CA LEU A 4 14.59 6.61 -0.04
C LEU A 4 14.88 7.72 -1.06
N VAL A 5 14.07 8.79 -1.07
CA VAL A 5 14.27 9.94 -1.95
C VAL A 5 15.61 10.63 -1.65
N ALA A 6 15.94 10.82 -0.37
CA ALA A 6 17.21 11.43 0.04
C ALA A 6 18.42 10.58 -0.38
N ASN A 7 18.37 9.26 -0.17
CA ASN A 7 19.44 8.35 -0.55
C ASN A 7 19.64 8.32 -2.07
N GLN A 8 18.55 8.24 -2.84
CA GLN A 8 18.64 8.23 -4.30
C GLN A 8 19.14 9.56 -4.86
N LEU A 9 18.76 10.69 -4.26
CA LEU A 9 19.35 11.99 -4.63
C LEU A 9 20.86 12.02 -4.35
N HIS A 10 21.29 11.45 -3.23
CA HIS A 10 22.70 11.33 -2.90
C HIS A 10 23.46 10.43 -3.90
N GLU A 11 22.89 9.27 -4.24
CA GLU A 11 23.42 8.33 -5.25
C GLU A 11 23.53 8.98 -6.64
N LEU A 12 22.57 9.84 -7.00
CA LEU A 12 22.58 10.63 -8.23
C LEU A 12 23.54 11.84 -8.17
N GLY A 13 24.31 12.00 -7.09
CA GLY A 13 25.34 13.03 -6.95
C GLY A 13 24.86 14.34 -6.31
N TYR A 14 23.60 14.44 -5.89
CA TYR A 14 23.07 15.61 -5.19
C TYR A 14 23.40 15.53 -3.69
N ARG A 15 24.58 16.05 -3.32
CA ARG A 15 25.09 16.05 -1.94
C ARG A 15 24.83 17.37 -1.22
N GLY A 16 24.92 17.35 0.12
CA GLY A 16 24.74 18.54 0.96
C GLY A 16 23.34 19.15 0.89
N MET A 17 22.34 18.35 0.53
CA MET A 17 20.97 18.83 0.42
C MET A 17 20.35 19.06 1.79
N THR A 18 19.64 20.18 1.92
CA THR A 18 18.75 20.47 3.05
C THR A 18 17.31 20.20 2.66
N ALA A 19 16.39 20.22 3.63
CA ALA A 19 14.95 20.09 3.35
C ALA A 19 14.44 21.14 2.34
N ARG A 20 15.08 22.31 2.25
CA ARG A 20 14.70 23.38 1.30
C ARG A 20 15.46 23.32 -0.03
N SER A 21 16.39 22.37 -0.22
CA SER A 21 17.22 22.32 -1.42
C SER A 21 16.51 21.75 -2.65
N LEU A 22 15.26 21.27 -2.53
CA LEU A 22 14.51 20.71 -3.66
C LEU A 22 14.36 21.73 -4.81
N LYS A 23 14.64 21.29 -6.04
CA LYS A 23 14.59 22.04 -7.31
C LYS A 23 14.04 21.12 -8.41
N PRO A 24 13.50 21.66 -9.52
CA PRO A 24 12.86 20.84 -10.57
C PRO A 24 13.78 19.73 -11.08
N LYS A 25 15.05 20.05 -11.32
CA LYS A 25 16.08 19.09 -11.75
C LYS A 25 16.22 17.85 -10.85
N HIS A 26 15.96 17.97 -9.54
CA HIS A 26 16.02 16.85 -8.61
C HIS A 26 14.85 15.90 -8.83
N VAL A 27 13.66 16.46 -9.11
CA VAL A 27 12.46 15.67 -9.43
C VAL A 27 12.64 14.96 -10.77
N ASP A 28 13.13 15.66 -11.79
CA ASP A 28 13.40 15.09 -13.10
C ASP A 28 14.42 13.94 -13.04
N ALA A 29 15.51 14.14 -12.29
CA ALA A 29 16.53 13.11 -12.10
C ALA A 29 15.98 11.87 -11.39
N LEU A 30 15.16 12.05 -10.35
CA LEU A 30 14.51 10.95 -9.64
C LEU A 30 13.54 10.19 -10.54
N VAL A 31 12.69 10.89 -11.29
CA VAL A 31 11.75 10.25 -12.22
C VAL A 31 12.49 9.44 -13.28
N LYS A 32 13.51 10.04 -13.92
CA LYS A 32 14.36 9.34 -14.91
C LYS A 32 15.01 8.10 -14.31
N HIS A 33 15.56 8.23 -13.11
CA HIS A 33 16.17 7.12 -12.38
C HIS A 33 15.18 5.99 -12.10
N TRP A 34 13.94 6.31 -11.71
CA TRP A 34 12.93 5.28 -11.45
C TRP A 34 12.43 4.58 -12.71
N PHE A 35 12.31 5.32 -13.83
CA PHE A 35 12.01 4.71 -15.11
C PHE A 35 13.13 3.76 -15.57
N ALA A 36 14.40 4.18 -15.43
CA ALA A 36 15.55 3.34 -15.76
C ALA A 36 15.64 2.07 -14.90
N GLN A 37 15.10 2.10 -13.68
CA GLN A 37 14.99 0.94 -12.79
C GLN A 37 13.71 0.11 -13.00
N GLU A 38 12.89 0.44 -14.00
CA GLU A 38 11.62 -0.24 -14.29
C GLU A 38 10.67 -0.29 -13.07
N VAL A 39 10.74 0.73 -12.21
CA VAL A 39 9.87 0.85 -11.04
C VAL A 39 8.42 0.94 -11.51
N SER A 40 7.54 0.15 -10.91
CA SER A 40 6.13 0.15 -11.32
C SER A 40 5.49 1.53 -11.26
N ILE A 41 4.65 1.84 -12.25
CA ILE A 41 3.98 3.16 -12.37
C ILE A 41 3.25 3.56 -11.08
N GLY A 42 2.58 2.62 -10.42
CA GLY A 42 1.92 2.88 -9.13
C GLY A 42 2.89 3.31 -8.04
N THR A 43 4.09 2.74 -8.01
CA THR A 43 5.15 3.11 -7.06
C THR A 43 5.72 4.49 -7.38
N ILE A 44 5.94 4.80 -8.67
CA ILE A 44 6.37 6.14 -9.11
C ILE A 44 5.33 7.19 -8.70
N LYS A 45 4.03 6.95 -8.95
CA LYS A 45 2.94 7.86 -8.51
C LYS A 45 2.93 8.07 -6.99
N ASN A 46 3.12 7.01 -6.20
CA ASN A 46 3.24 7.12 -4.75
C ASN A 46 4.46 7.94 -4.32
N ARG A 47 5.61 7.75 -4.96
CA ARG A 47 6.81 8.55 -4.71
C ARG A 47 6.58 10.02 -5.08
N MET A 48 5.91 10.31 -6.19
CA MET A 48 5.54 11.67 -6.59
C MET A 48 4.60 12.36 -5.60
N ALA A 49 3.65 11.63 -5.00
CA ALA A 49 2.82 12.17 -3.93
C ALA A 49 3.66 12.60 -2.72
N VAL A 50 4.66 11.80 -2.34
CA VAL A 50 5.60 12.14 -1.26
C VAL A 50 6.46 13.36 -1.60
N ILE A 51 6.95 13.47 -2.84
CA ILE A 51 7.71 14.65 -3.29
C ILE A 51 6.85 15.91 -3.25
N ARG A 52 5.59 15.86 -3.73
CA ARG A 52 4.67 17.01 -3.66
C ARG A 52 4.34 17.39 -2.23
N TRP A 53 4.14 16.40 -1.36
CA TRP A 53 3.97 16.64 0.08
C TRP A 53 5.20 17.32 0.69
N TRP A 54 6.41 16.84 0.36
CA TRP A 54 7.65 17.47 0.84
C TRP A 54 7.75 18.91 0.35
N ALA A 55 7.55 19.16 -0.94
CA ALA A 55 7.56 20.50 -1.53
C ALA A 55 6.53 21.43 -0.86
N HIS A 56 5.34 20.94 -0.54
CA HIS A 56 4.34 21.66 0.24
C HIS A 56 4.83 22.01 1.65
N LYS A 57 5.49 21.09 2.35
CA LYS A 57 5.96 21.34 3.73
C LYS A 57 7.10 22.36 3.82
N VAL A 58 7.79 22.63 2.72
CA VAL A 58 8.89 23.61 2.68
C VAL A 58 8.56 24.84 1.83
N ASP A 59 7.29 25.04 1.51
CA ASP A 59 6.77 26.18 0.73
C ASP A 59 7.44 26.33 -0.64
N LYS A 60 7.60 25.21 -1.34
CA LYS A 60 8.20 25.12 -2.69
C LYS A 60 7.33 24.32 -3.66
N GLN A 61 6.01 24.43 -3.59
CA GLN A 61 5.12 23.64 -4.47
C GLN A 61 5.42 23.87 -5.96
N ASN A 62 5.83 25.08 -6.34
CA ASN A 62 6.18 25.46 -7.72
C ASN A 62 7.40 24.71 -8.29
N VAL A 63 8.15 23.99 -7.47
CA VAL A 63 9.28 23.15 -7.90
C VAL A 63 8.84 21.81 -8.50
N VAL A 64 7.61 21.38 -8.21
CA VAL A 64 7.09 20.08 -8.66
C VAL A 64 5.87 20.33 -9.53
N ALA A 65 5.86 19.77 -10.74
CA ALA A 65 4.71 19.90 -11.63
C ALA A 65 3.46 19.27 -11.00
N ARG A 66 2.33 19.93 -11.21
CA ARG A 66 1.03 19.52 -10.65
C ARG A 66 0.59 18.17 -11.21
N SER A 67 0.78 17.95 -12.52
CA SER A 67 0.43 16.70 -13.19
C SER A 67 1.60 15.71 -13.25
N ASN A 68 1.27 14.43 -13.19
CA ASN A 68 2.20 13.33 -13.45
C ASN A 68 2.54 13.20 -14.95
N GLU A 69 1.65 13.67 -15.82
CA GLU A 69 1.84 13.69 -17.29
C GLU A 69 3.07 14.49 -17.71
N HIS A 70 3.34 15.61 -17.03
CA HIS A 70 4.54 16.42 -17.25
C HIS A 70 5.84 15.60 -17.16
N TYR A 71 5.83 14.57 -16.31
CA TYR A 71 6.95 13.69 -16.06
C TYR A 71 6.91 12.41 -16.92
N GLY A 72 5.97 12.30 -17.87
CA GLY A 72 5.77 11.11 -18.69
C GLY A 72 5.23 9.91 -17.91
N ILE A 73 4.67 10.12 -16.72
CA ILE A 73 4.13 9.04 -15.88
C ILE A 73 2.70 8.72 -16.34
N PRO A 74 2.47 7.56 -16.99
CA PRO A 74 1.19 7.24 -17.59
C PRO A 74 0.09 7.06 -16.56
N ASP A 75 -1.15 7.13 -17.03
CA ASP A 75 -2.28 6.89 -16.16
C ASP A 75 -2.40 5.44 -15.70
N ARG A 76 -3.01 5.26 -14.52
CA ARG A 76 -3.16 3.94 -13.97
C ARG A 76 -4.30 3.27 -14.73
N HIS A 77 -3.99 2.31 -15.58
CA HIS A 77 -4.99 1.34 -16.02
C HIS A 77 -5.34 0.47 -14.82
N PHE A 78 -6.52 0.70 -14.24
CA PHE A 78 -7.01 -0.04 -13.06
C PHE A 78 -7.48 -1.45 -13.41
N ILE A 79 -7.60 -1.75 -14.70
CA ILE A 79 -8.04 -3.03 -15.23
C ILE A 79 -6.80 -3.85 -15.55
N THR A 80 -6.21 -4.49 -14.54
CA THR A 80 -5.60 -5.79 -14.80
C THR A 80 -6.77 -6.77 -14.79
N ASN A 81 -7.19 -7.26 -15.95
CA ASN A 81 -8.20 -8.34 -16.06
C ASN A 81 -7.74 -9.64 -15.36
N GLU A 82 -6.51 -9.66 -14.84
CA GLU A 82 -5.96 -10.73 -14.03
C GLU A 82 -6.23 -10.47 -12.54
N SER A 83 -7.13 -11.28 -11.98
CA SER A 83 -7.29 -11.37 -10.54
C SER A 83 -6.03 -11.98 -9.92
N LYS A 84 -5.39 -11.26 -9.00
CA LYS A 84 -4.30 -11.79 -8.15
C LYS A 84 -4.81 -12.59 -6.96
N VAL A 85 -6.12 -12.83 -6.87
CA VAL A 85 -6.71 -13.64 -5.81
C VAL A 85 -6.20 -15.06 -5.94
N LYS A 86 -5.64 -15.59 -4.86
CA LYS A 86 -5.24 -16.99 -4.76
C LYS A 86 -6.26 -17.69 -3.88
N VAL A 87 -6.87 -18.75 -4.40
CA VAL A 87 -7.66 -19.68 -3.61
C VAL A 87 -6.69 -20.62 -2.91
N VAL A 88 -6.80 -20.73 -1.58
CA VAL A 88 -6.01 -21.68 -0.80
C VAL A 88 -6.81 -22.98 -0.71
N THR A 89 -6.26 -24.08 -1.20
CA THR A 89 -6.90 -25.40 -1.10
C THR A 89 -6.74 -25.98 0.29
N GLN A 90 -7.61 -26.91 0.70
CA GLN A 90 -7.46 -27.62 1.97
C GLN A 90 -6.07 -28.25 2.10
N SER A 91 -5.60 -28.93 1.05
CA SER A 91 -4.27 -29.54 1.00
C SER A 91 -3.10 -28.55 1.13
N GLN A 92 -3.31 -27.26 0.87
CA GLN A 92 -2.34 -26.19 1.12
C GLN A 92 -2.42 -25.68 2.56
N LEU A 93 -3.62 -25.58 3.13
CA LEU A 93 -3.83 -25.24 4.55
C LEU A 93 -3.23 -26.31 5.47
N ASP A 94 -3.36 -27.59 5.11
CA ASP A 94 -2.82 -28.72 5.89
C ASP A 94 -1.28 -28.67 5.99
N LYS A 95 -0.61 -28.02 5.04
CA LYS A 95 0.85 -27.82 5.06
C LYS A 95 1.29 -26.69 6.00
N VAL A 96 0.37 -25.81 6.41
CA VAL A 96 0.65 -24.72 7.35
C VAL A 96 0.71 -25.31 8.75
N ARG A 97 1.90 -25.33 9.37
CA ARG A 97 2.11 -25.96 10.69
C ARG A 97 1.53 -25.14 11.85
N ASP A 98 1.61 -23.82 11.74
CA ASP A 98 1.13 -22.91 12.78
C ASP A 98 -0.39 -22.75 12.70
N GLU A 99 -1.07 -23.07 13.80
CA GLU A 99 -2.53 -23.07 13.88
C GLU A 99 -3.12 -21.66 13.71
N HIS A 100 -2.49 -20.64 14.28
CA HIS A 100 -2.94 -19.25 14.15
C HIS A 100 -2.80 -18.74 12.72
N VAL A 101 -1.71 -19.10 12.03
CA VAL A 101 -1.54 -18.78 10.62
C VAL A 101 -2.61 -19.49 9.78
N ARG A 102 -2.90 -20.78 10.06
CA ARG A 102 -3.96 -21.51 9.35
C ARG A 102 -5.33 -20.87 9.55
N MET A 103 -5.72 -20.61 10.80
CA MET A 103 -6.98 -19.92 11.13
C MET A 103 -7.06 -18.54 10.44
N SER A 104 -5.96 -17.78 10.40
CA SER A 104 -5.96 -16.47 9.72
C SER A 104 -6.22 -16.58 8.22
N LEU A 105 -5.80 -17.67 7.56
CA LEU A 105 -6.06 -17.92 6.14
C LEU A 105 -7.52 -18.34 5.93
N GLU A 106 -8.05 -19.21 6.79
CA GLU A 106 -9.45 -19.64 6.76
C GLU A 106 -10.41 -18.44 6.95
N LEU A 107 -10.12 -17.55 7.90
CA LEU A 107 -10.92 -16.34 8.12
C LEU A 107 -10.86 -15.37 6.93
N GLN A 108 -9.70 -15.23 6.27
CA GLN A 108 -9.58 -14.45 5.04
C GLN A 108 -10.45 -15.05 3.92
N GLN A 109 -10.46 -16.37 3.78
CA GLN A 109 -11.23 -17.08 2.76
C GLN A 109 -12.74 -17.02 3.02
N ALA A 110 -13.18 -17.28 4.26
CA ALA A 110 -14.59 -17.34 4.61
C ALA A 110 -15.27 -15.96 4.65
N PHE A 111 -14.57 -14.93 5.13
CA PHE A 111 -15.17 -13.62 5.42
C PHE A 111 -14.59 -12.46 4.62
N GLY A 112 -13.63 -12.73 3.71
CA GLY A 112 -12.96 -11.68 2.93
C GLY A 112 -12.21 -10.68 3.81
N LEU A 113 -11.69 -11.13 4.95
CA LEU A 113 -10.87 -10.29 5.83
C LEU A 113 -9.58 -9.90 5.13
N ARG A 114 -9.06 -8.71 5.44
CA ARG A 114 -7.66 -8.40 5.11
C ARG A 114 -6.75 -9.19 6.04
N ARG A 115 -5.55 -9.53 5.56
CA ARG A 115 -4.54 -10.24 6.36
C ARG A 115 -4.40 -9.69 7.78
N GLU A 116 -4.28 -8.38 7.94
CA GLU A 116 -4.13 -7.75 9.25
C GLU A 116 -5.40 -7.85 10.11
N GLU A 117 -6.59 -7.76 9.51
CA GLU A 117 -7.87 -7.95 10.19
C GLU A 117 -7.97 -9.39 10.71
N ALA A 118 -7.61 -10.39 9.89
CA ALA A 118 -7.62 -11.81 10.26
C ALA A 118 -6.56 -12.21 11.28
N MET A 119 -5.42 -11.51 11.34
CA MET A 119 -4.39 -11.76 12.35
C MET A 119 -4.71 -11.12 13.70
N LYS A 120 -5.43 -9.98 13.71
CA LYS A 120 -5.74 -9.20 14.92
C LYS A 120 -7.10 -9.52 15.54
N ILE A 121 -7.89 -10.37 14.91
CA ILE A 121 -9.25 -10.70 15.33
C ILE A 121 -9.26 -11.34 16.73
N PRO A 122 -9.91 -10.71 17.73
CA PRO A 122 -10.17 -11.34 19.01
C PRO A 122 -11.51 -12.09 18.92
N PRO A 123 -11.54 -13.44 18.86
CA PRO A 123 -12.77 -14.19 18.57
C PRO A 123 -13.90 -13.87 19.56
N GLY A 124 -13.60 -13.83 20.86
CA GLY A 124 -14.61 -13.55 21.90
C GLY A 124 -15.22 -12.15 21.86
N PHE A 125 -14.64 -11.20 21.10
CA PHE A 125 -15.26 -9.90 20.83
C PHE A 125 -15.94 -9.86 19.46
N ALA A 126 -15.29 -10.46 18.47
CA ALA A 126 -15.65 -10.35 17.07
C ALA A 126 -16.93 -11.14 16.78
N ASP A 127 -17.04 -12.34 17.33
CA ASP A 127 -18.18 -13.21 17.13
C ASP A 127 -19.39 -12.71 17.93
N ARG A 128 -20.51 -12.51 17.22
CA ARG A 128 -21.82 -12.14 17.79
C ARG A 128 -22.89 -13.18 17.48
N GLY A 129 -22.50 -14.37 17.02
CA GLY A 129 -23.38 -15.46 16.62
C GLY A 129 -23.81 -15.36 15.16
N ASP A 130 -24.48 -14.29 14.78
CA ASP A 130 -24.99 -14.08 13.41
C ASP A 130 -24.09 -13.18 12.54
N GLN A 131 -23.07 -12.58 13.13
CA GLN A 131 -22.18 -11.63 12.48
C GLN A 131 -20.81 -11.57 13.15
N LEU A 132 -19.81 -11.23 12.35
CA LEU A 132 -18.50 -10.79 12.81
C LEU A 132 -18.46 -9.26 12.86
N VAL A 133 -18.18 -8.73 14.05
CA VAL A 133 -18.03 -7.29 14.29
C VAL A 133 -16.55 -6.92 14.36
N LEU A 134 -16.15 -6.07 13.42
CA LEU A 134 -14.85 -5.45 13.36
C LEU A 134 -14.89 -3.99 13.89
N LYS A 135 -14.40 -3.70 15.11
CA LYS A 135 -13.88 -2.39 15.60
C LYS A 135 -13.12 -1.53 14.55
N ALA A 136 -12.82 -0.28 14.88
CA ALA A 136 -12.02 0.58 14.00
C ALA A 136 -10.50 0.29 14.03
N SER A 137 -9.97 -0.16 15.17
CA SER A 137 -8.52 -0.19 15.44
C SER A 137 -7.72 -1.26 14.69
N TRP A 138 -8.38 -2.30 14.19
CA TRP A 138 -7.85 -3.39 13.35
C TRP A 138 -8.22 -3.28 11.86
N THR A 139 -9.10 -2.36 11.45
CA THR A 139 -9.59 -2.26 10.08
C THR A 139 -8.86 -1.17 9.31
N LYS A 140 -8.72 -1.40 8.01
CA LYS A 140 -8.09 -0.41 7.14
C LYS A 140 -8.86 0.91 7.17
N GLY A 141 -8.17 1.98 7.51
CA GLY A 141 -8.74 3.34 7.50
C GLY A 141 -9.61 3.67 8.72
N GLY A 142 -9.55 2.88 9.79
CA GLY A 142 -10.25 3.20 11.05
C GLY A 142 -11.78 3.08 10.95
N LYS A 143 -12.29 2.26 10.02
CA LYS A 143 -13.73 2.11 9.79
C LYS A 143 -14.21 0.77 10.31
N GLU A 144 -15.17 0.80 11.20
CA GLU A 144 -15.79 -0.43 11.69
C GLU A 144 -16.46 -1.19 10.52
N ARG A 145 -16.46 -2.52 10.61
CA ARG A 145 -17.11 -3.39 9.62
C ARG A 145 -17.95 -4.43 10.35
N VAL A 146 -19.10 -4.75 9.79
CA VAL A 146 -19.94 -5.85 10.24
C VAL A 146 -20.09 -6.80 9.07
N ILE A 147 -19.82 -8.08 9.28
CA ILE A 147 -19.85 -9.12 8.26
C ILE A 147 -20.85 -10.19 8.72
N PRO A 148 -21.99 -10.37 8.04
CA PRO A 148 -22.93 -11.42 8.38
C PRO A 148 -22.27 -12.81 8.27
N ILE A 149 -22.50 -13.67 9.26
CA ILE A 149 -22.12 -15.09 9.19
C ILE A 149 -23.28 -15.79 8.48
N ARG A 150 -23.06 -16.11 7.21
CA ARG A 150 -24.01 -16.88 6.41
C ARG A 150 -23.58 -18.34 6.52
N THR A 151 -24.26 -19.11 7.36
CA THR A 151 -24.21 -20.57 7.27
C THR A 151 -24.85 -20.98 5.96
N GLU A 152 -24.05 -21.05 4.89
CA GLU A 152 -24.40 -21.87 3.74
C GLU A 152 -24.09 -23.32 4.16
N ILE A 153 -25.16 -24.08 4.40
CA ILE A 153 -25.11 -25.54 4.59
C ILE A 153 -24.88 -26.19 3.23
#